data_AF-A0A8S3TG89-F1
#
_entry.id   AF-A0A8S3TG89-F1
#
_cell.length_a   1.000
_cell.length_b   1.000
_cell.length_c   1.000
_cell.angle_alpha   90.00
_cell.angle_beta   90.00
_cell.angle_gamma   90.00
#
_symmetry.space_group_name_H-M   'P 1'
#
loop_
_entity.id
_entity.type
_entity.pdbx_description
1 polymer ?
#
loop_
_entity_poly.entity_id
_entity_poly.type
_entity_poly.pdbx_seq_one_letter_code
_entity_poly.pdbx_strand_id
1 'polypeptide(L)'
;MELLEVNMITELRKKLAKELSLTIAERVREESVNATDLWKKPVMKESFTLTKPHIADTFVTQLMANCQENDDEITFSKEHLNNCFSELARNVMTRERHNYESYSMYYENLLRVHHQLLYQREQEVKQLRGQLNSAQRDIMVEVQTHLAENVYDLLMEVTALRAKVHEMREMSLTQEADITDRVRKQYEDVVHSLFDSTAKLKLRLDEFRHEIHEDVNTEINDTRKEALNEMDEVRNKSEQEAEDELMKRYLEKSDDLRNLQSNNHQLNMGFMKMKAMNGWKQQHFQVKFLKKVGELSKDAESSKKQNIQLEMKAKEEIISLRKQLMAIKTALNRAEREYSDIKKKLEKELKEKQKRLHEEQQQAYNRRHLEQTTKENMNILVRELDDRETRLKLITDEKDKHERLRHIKEEKISKDIDVIKKQLTHERHLKLDAFNRVDDLQTQVYDLESVMINRTQSAISYSPAPTTKTRSSRIHSATQRQSESSRTSTSMWPPPVTWPANRSLTPGPVSAMDQMNNLDGKKIQRPKTVGGRLRSRIADQLLNELDLDKHRIIVQLEELQFESGK
;
A
#
# COMPACT_ATOMS: atom_id res chain seq x y z
N MET A 1 -15.94 -22.36 33.14
CA MET A 1 -16.57 -23.09 32.02
C MET A 1 -17.53 -22.20 31.23
N GLU A 2 -18.42 -21.45 31.88
CA GLU A 2 -19.40 -20.58 31.21
C GLU A 2 -18.81 -19.54 30.24
N LEU A 3 -17.64 -18.95 30.54
CA LEU A 3 -17.01 -17.97 29.64
C LEU A 3 -16.48 -18.59 28.33
N LEU A 4 -16.01 -19.84 28.39
CA LEU A 4 -15.56 -20.58 27.21
C LEU A 4 -16.74 -20.97 26.33
N GLU A 5 -17.84 -21.39 26.95
CA GLU A 5 -19.09 -21.71 26.28
C GLU A 5 -19.70 -20.49 25.57
N VAL A 6 -19.71 -19.33 26.21
CA VAL A 6 -20.15 -18.07 25.60
C VAL A 6 -19.27 -17.68 24.41
N ASN A 7 -17.95 -17.87 24.50
CA ASN A 7 -17.02 -17.61 23.39
C ASN A 7 -17.22 -18.59 22.22
N MET A 8 -17.46 -19.87 22.51
CA MET A 8 -17.76 -20.86 21.48
C MET A 8 -19.09 -20.59 20.78
N ILE A 9 -20.13 -20.21 21.54
CA ILE A 9 -21.43 -19.84 20.99
C ILE A 9 -21.32 -18.59 20.10
N THR A 10 -20.52 -17.60 20.48
CA THR A 10 -20.31 -16.40 19.67
C THR A 10 -19.51 -16.69 18.39
N GLU A 11 -18.50 -17.56 18.44
CA GLU A 11 -17.77 -18.00 17.25
C GLU A 11 -18.65 -18.84 16.31
N LEU A 12 -19.50 -19.71 16.84
CA LEU A 12 -20.49 -20.45 16.04
C LEU A 12 -21.51 -19.53 15.39
N ARG A 13 -22.01 -18.51 16.11
CA ARG A 13 -22.90 -17.48 15.54
C ARG A 13 -22.23 -16.70 14.41
N LYS A 14 -20.95 -16.33 14.55
CA LYS A 14 -20.18 -15.67 13.49
C LYS A 14 -20.01 -16.56 12.26
N LYS A 15 -19.68 -17.85 12.46
CA LYS A 15 -19.60 -18.82 11.35
C LYS A 15 -20.95 -18.97 10.65
N LEU A 16 -22.03 -19.14 11.40
CA LEU A 16 -23.38 -19.26 10.84
C LEU A 16 -23.76 -18.01 10.02
N ALA A 17 -23.47 -16.81 10.52
CA ALA A 17 -23.73 -15.56 9.81
C ALA A 17 -22.92 -15.45 8.50
N LYS A 18 -21.67 -15.93 8.51
CA LYS A 18 -20.81 -15.97 7.32
C LYS A 18 -21.33 -16.96 6.28
N GLU A 19 -21.71 -18.17 6.70
CA GLU A 19 -22.31 -19.20 5.83
C GLU A 19 -23.66 -18.75 5.27
N LEU A 20 -24.51 -18.11 6.07
CA LEU A 20 -25.76 -17.53 5.60
C LEU A 20 -25.51 -16.43 4.57
N SER A 21 -24.51 -15.57 4.80
CA SER A 21 -24.12 -14.52 3.85
C SER A 21 -23.57 -15.11 2.55
N LEU A 22 -22.78 -16.19 2.62
CA LEU A 22 -22.29 -16.92 1.46
C LEU A 22 -23.44 -17.60 0.70
N THR A 23 -24.38 -18.21 1.41
CA THR A 23 -25.56 -18.85 0.82
C THR A 23 -26.47 -17.82 0.14
N ILE A 24 -26.66 -16.65 0.74
CA ILE A 24 -27.40 -15.54 0.13
C ILE A 24 -26.64 -15.00 -1.08
N ALA A 25 -25.32 -14.84 -0.99
CA ALA A 25 -24.49 -14.40 -2.11
C ALA A 25 -24.51 -15.41 -3.26
N GLU A 26 -24.52 -16.71 -2.97
CA GLU A 26 -24.60 -17.78 -3.96
C GLU A 26 -25.99 -17.87 -4.57
N ARG A 27 -27.05 -17.72 -3.77
CA ARG A 27 -28.43 -17.62 -4.26
C ARG A 27 -28.62 -16.41 -5.17
N VAL A 28 -28.05 -15.26 -4.81
CA VAL A 28 -28.05 -14.05 -5.65
C VAL A 28 -27.19 -14.26 -6.91
N ARG A 29 -26.14 -15.08 -6.84
CA ARG A 29 -25.33 -15.49 -8.00
C ARG A 29 -26.12 -16.41 -8.92
N GLU A 30 -26.79 -17.43 -8.41
CA GLU A 30 -27.60 -18.36 -9.21
C GLU A 30 -28.85 -17.68 -9.79
N GLU A 31 -29.58 -16.88 -9.01
CA GLU A 31 -30.71 -16.06 -9.49
C GLU A 31 -30.26 -15.00 -10.52
N SER A 32 -28.97 -14.63 -10.56
CA SER A 32 -28.40 -13.71 -11.56
C SER A 32 -27.59 -14.37 -12.68
N VAL A 33 -27.40 -15.69 -12.63
CA VAL A 33 -26.63 -16.51 -13.59
C VAL A 33 -27.46 -17.74 -13.99
N ASN A 34 -28.71 -17.51 -14.41
CA ASN A 34 -29.31 -18.43 -15.37
C ASN A 34 -28.47 -18.36 -16.66
N ALA A 35 -28.00 -19.51 -17.16
CA ALA A 35 -27.13 -19.60 -18.34
C ALA A 35 -27.73 -18.93 -19.60
N THR A 36 -29.04 -18.69 -19.61
CA THR A 36 -29.80 -18.00 -20.66
C THR A 36 -29.94 -16.48 -20.45
N ASP A 37 -29.63 -15.94 -19.27
CA ASP A 37 -29.79 -14.51 -18.94
C ASP A 37 -28.50 -13.67 -19.10
N LEU A 38 -27.35 -14.31 -19.37
CA LEU A 38 -26.11 -13.60 -19.75
C LEU A 38 -26.27 -12.76 -21.03
N TRP A 39 -27.25 -13.10 -21.87
CA TRP A 39 -27.59 -12.38 -23.10
C TRP A 39 -28.69 -11.34 -22.89
N LYS A 40 -29.37 -11.35 -21.73
CA LYS A 40 -30.46 -10.42 -21.39
C LYS A 40 -30.01 -9.22 -20.55
N LYS A 41 -28.81 -9.25 -19.97
CA LYS A 41 -28.24 -8.02 -19.41
C LYS A 41 -27.86 -7.11 -20.58
N PRO A 42 -28.46 -5.91 -20.70
CA PRO A 42 -28.08 -4.98 -21.75
C PRO A 42 -26.69 -4.45 -21.41
N VAL A 43 -25.65 -5.15 -21.87
CA VAL A 43 -24.27 -4.63 -21.85
C VAL A 43 -24.15 -3.47 -22.85
N MET A 44 -25.10 -3.33 -23.78
CA MET A 44 -25.17 -2.25 -24.74
C MET A 44 -26.44 -1.41 -24.51
N LYS A 45 -26.24 -0.12 -24.22
CA LYS A 45 -27.29 0.91 -24.30
C LYS A 45 -27.62 1.30 -25.75
N GLU A 46 -26.88 0.77 -26.71
CA GLU A 46 -27.07 1.06 -28.13
C GLU A 46 -28.01 0.03 -28.73
N SER A 47 -29.29 0.37 -28.79
CA SER A 47 -30.29 -0.36 -29.54
C SER A 47 -29.91 -0.31 -31.02
N PHE A 48 -29.49 -1.45 -31.59
CA PHE A 48 -29.25 -1.60 -33.01
C PHE A 48 -30.60 -1.61 -33.74
N THR A 49 -31.04 -0.45 -34.23
CA THR A 49 -32.27 -0.31 -35.01
C THR A 49 -31.92 -0.09 -36.48
N LEU A 50 -32.12 -1.11 -37.31
CA LEU A 50 -32.12 -0.92 -38.76
C LEU A 50 -33.38 -0.12 -39.13
N THR A 51 -33.20 1.11 -39.57
CA THR A 51 -34.31 1.90 -40.15
C THR A 51 -34.73 1.20 -41.44
N LYS A 52 -35.97 0.68 -41.48
CA LYS A 52 -36.54 0.10 -42.71
C LYS A 52 -36.66 1.25 -43.73
N PRO A 53 -35.85 1.28 -44.78
CA PRO A 53 -35.83 2.43 -45.66
C PRO A 53 -36.94 2.26 -46.70
N HIS A 54 -37.74 3.30 -46.87
CA HIS A 54 -38.89 3.37 -47.79
C HIS A 54 -38.46 3.49 -49.26
N ILE A 55 -37.43 2.74 -49.68
CA ILE A 55 -36.84 2.87 -51.02
C ILE A 55 -37.86 2.51 -52.11
N ALA A 56 -38.65 1.46 -51.88
CA ALA A 56 -39.70 1.05 -52.79
C ALA A 56 -40.79 2.14 -52.88
N ASP A 57 -41.24 2.68 -51.75
CA ASP A 57 -42.30 3.70 -51.71
C ASP A 57 -41.83 5.01 -52.35
N THR A 58 -40.59 5.45 -52.09
CA THR A 58 -39.99 6.63 -52.70
C THR A 58 -39.81 6.44 -54.21
N PHE A 59 -39.40 5.25 -54.65
CA PHE A 59 -39.25 4.95 -56.07
C PHE A 59 -40.60 4.96 -56.80
N VAL A 60 -41.62 4.32 -56.23
CA VAL A 60 -42.98 4.34 -56.79
C VAL A 60 -43.52 5.76 -56.86
N THR A 61 -43.33 6.55 -55.80
CA THR A 61 -43.76 7.96 -55.77
C THR A 61 -43.06 8.80 -56.85
N GLN A 62 -41.75 8.60 -57.05
CA GLN A 62 -40.99 9.29 -58.09
C GLN A 62 -41.37 8.84 -59.51
N LEU A 63 -41.65 7.55 -59.69
CA LEU A 63 -42.08 6.99 -60.97
C LEU A 63 -43.44 7.56 -61.39
N MET A 64 -44.40 7.59 -60.46
CA MET A 64 -45.76 8.10 -60.70
C MET A 64 -45.83 9.62 -60.86
N ALA A 65 -44.82 10.38 -60.42
CA ALA A 65 -44.84 11.85 -60.48
C ALA A 65 -44.89 12.44 -61.90
N ASN A 66 -44.35 11.75 -62.92
CA ASN A 66 -44.34 12.20 -64.32
C ASN A 66 -44.89 11.12 -65.28
N CYS A 67 -45.90 10.36 -64.84
CA CYS A 67 -46.58 9.40 -65.72
C CYS A 67 -47.59 10.11 -66.63
N GLN A 68 -47.76 9.59 -67.85
CA GLN A 68 -48.87 9.98 -68.74
C GLN A 68 -49.88 8.83 -68.74
N GLU A 69 -51.00 9.01 -68.05
CA GLU A 69 -52.09 8.04 -67.98
C GLU A 69 -53.08 8.30 -69.13
N ASN A 70 -53.20 7.35 -70.05
CA ASN A 70 -54.34 7.23 -70.96
C ASN A 70 -55.27 6.14 -70.40
N ASP A 71 -56.56 6.17 -70.74
CA ASP A 71 -57.63 5.34 -70.12
C ASP A 71 -57.33 3.82 -70.03
N ASP A 72 -56.43 3.27 -70.87
CA ASP A 72 -56.00 1.86 -70.83
C ASP A 72 -54.47 1.63 -70.73
N GLU A 73 -53.61 2.68 -70.77
CA GLU A 73 -52.14 2.52 -70.80
C GLU A 73 -51.40 3.66 -70.05
N ILE A 74 -50.43 3.30 -69.20
CA ILE A 74 -49.52 4.24 -68.54
C ILE A 74 -48.20 4.29 -69.32
N THR A 75 -47.84 5.46 -69.84
CA THR A 75 -46.60 5.66 -70.59
C THR A 75 -45.60 6.53 -69.83
N PHE A 76 -44.32 6.17 -69.91
CA PHE A 76 -43.22 6.89 -69.26
C PHE A 76 -42.21 7.35 -70.30
N SER A 77 -41.73 8.58 -70.16
CA SER A 77 -40.58 9.04 -70.95
C SER A 77 -39.33 8.24 -70.55
N LYS A 78 -38.54 7.83 -71.56
CA LYS A 78 -37.26 7.13 -71.37
C LYS A 78 -36.30 7.90 -70.47
N GLU A 79 -36.30 9.24 -70.57
CA GLU A 79 -35.44 10.10 -69.76
C GLU A 79 -35.88 10.10 -68.29
N HIS A 80 -37.18 10.20 -68.03
CA HIS A 80 -37.74 10.13 -66.67
C HIS A 80 -37.47 8.77 -66.01
N LEU A 81 -37.71 7.67 -66.72
CA LEU A 81 -37.45 6.32 -66.23
C LEU A 81 -35.96 6.12 -65.84
N ASN A 82 -35.03 6.60 -66.69
CA ASN A 82 -33.59 6.53 -66.40
C ASN A 82 -33.19 7.37 -65.19
N ASN A 83 -33.82 8.53 -64.99
CA ASN A 83 -33.59 9.36 -63.81
C ASN A 83 -34.10 8.68 -62.54
N CYS A 84 -35.30 8.08 -62.57
CA CYS A 84 -35.83 7.28 -61.45
C CYS A 84 -34.93 6.08 -61.10
N PHE A 85 -34.40 5.36 -62.10
CA PHE A 85 -33.47 4.25 -61.84
C PHE A 85 -32.12 4.72 -61.29
N SER A 86 -31.60 5.85 -61.78
CA SER A 86 -30.36 6.44 -61.26
C SER A 86 -30.53 6.87 -59.80
N GLU A 87 -31.69 7.44 -59.46
CA GLU A 87 -32.04 7.84 -58.09
C GLU A 87 -32.28 6.63 -57.18
N LEU A 88 -32.95 5.58 -57.67
CA LEU A 88 -33.08 4.30 -56.97
C LEU A 88 -31.70 3.69 -56.67
N ALA A 89 -30.80 3.64 -57.65
CA ALA A 89 -29.45 3.13 -57.48
C ALA A 89 -28.68 3.95 -56.43
N ARG A 90 -28.80 5.28 -56.46
CA ARG A 90 -28.21 6.18 -55.44
C ARG A 90 -28.78 5.91 -54.04
N ASN A 91 -30.08 5.71 -53.92
CA ASN A 91 -30.75 5.42 -52.64
C ASN A 91 -30.35 4.04 -52.08
N VAL A 92 -30.26 3.01 -52.93
CA VAL A 92 -29.78 1.68 -52.53
C VAL A 92 -28.32 1.74 -52.07
N MET A 93 -27.44 2.41 -52.82
CA MET A 93 -26.03 2.55 -52.44
C MET A 93 -25.86 3.32 -51.13
N THR A 94 -26.63 4.40 -50.94
CA THR A 94 -26.64 5.15 -49.67
C THR A 94 -27.10 4.29 -48.50
N ARG A 95 -28.16 3.48 -48.68
CA ARG A 95 -28.62 2.53 -47.66
C ARG A 95 -27.55 1.51 -47.32
N GLU A 96 -26.98 0.85 -48.33
CA GLU A 96 -25.95 -0.17 -48.10
C GLU A 96 -24.77 0.42 -47.35
N ARG A 97 -24.27 1.59 -47.78
CA ARG A 97 -23.22 2.31 -47.07
C ARG A 97 -23.58 2.57 -45.60
N HIS A 98 -24.77 3.09 -45.33
CA HIS A 98 -25.22 3.36 -43.97
C HIS A 98 -25.35 2.08 -43.13
N ASN A 99 -25.82 0.97 -43.71
CA ASN A 99 -25.88 -0.33 -43.05
C ASN A 99 -24.47 -0.83 -42.72
N TYR A 100 -23.53 -0.77 -43.66
CA TYR A 100 -22.14 -1.16 -43.42
C TYR A 100 -21.49 -0.32 -42.31
N GLU A 101 -21.68 0.99 -42.32
CA GLU A 101 -21.19 1.90 -41.28
C GLU A 101 -21.80 1.56 -39.91
N SER A 102 -23.10 1.27 -39.86
CA SER A 102 -23.81 0.88 -38.63
C SER A 102 -23.31 -0.45 -38.05
N TYR A 103 -23.15 -1.48 -38.90
CA TYR A 103 -22.58 -2.76 -38.47
C TYR A 103 -21.11 -2.61 -38.05
N SER A 104 -20.32 -1.85 -38.79
CA SER A 104 -18.91 -1.62 -38.47
C SER A 104 -18.78 -0.95 -37.10
N MET A 105 -19.56 0.10 -36.83
CA MET A 105 -19.56 0.80 -35.55
C MET A 105 -20.02 -0.11 -34.41
N TYR A 106 -21.08 -0.90 -34.62
CA TYR A 106 -21.55 -1.87 -33.64
C TYR A 106 -20.47 -2.89 -33.26
N TYR A 107 -19.81 -3.50 -34.25
CA TYR A 107 -18.76 -4.47 -33.98
C TYR A 107 -17.52 -3.84 -33.35
N GLU A 108 -17.14 -2.63 -33.76
CA GLU A 108 -16.03 -1.90 -33.15
C GLU A 108 -16.32 -1.60 -31.67
N ASN A 109 -17.53 -1.12 -31.34
CA ASN A 109 -17.96 -0.87 -29.97
C ASN A 109 -17.97 -2.16 -29.15
N LEU A 110 -18.49 -3.26 -29.72
CA LEU A 110 -18.49 -4.57 -29.08
C LEU A 110 -17.08 -5.06 -28.76
N LEU A 111 -16.15 -4.96 -29.72
CA LEU A 111 -14.74 -5.31 -29.55
C LEU A 111 -14.09 -4.46 -28.45
N ARG A 112 -14.34 -3.16 -28.44
CA ARG A 112 -13.79 -2.23 -27.44
C ARG A 112 -14.26 -2.58 -26.03
N VAL A 113 -15.55 -2.86 -25.86
CA VAL A 113 -16.13 -3.25 -24.56
C VAL A 113 -15.55 -4.58 -24.08
N HIS A 114 -15.47 -5.59 -24.96
CA HIS A 114 -14.88 -6.88 -24.60
C HIS A 114 -13.39 -6.77 -24.26
N HIS A 115 -12.64 -5.94 -24.99
CA HIS A 115 -11.24 -5.69 -24.68
C HIS A 115 -11.07 -5.05 -23.30
N GLN A 116 -11.89 -4.04 -22.98
CA GLN A 116 -11.88 -3.41 -21.66
C GLN A 116 -12.25 -4.41 -20.54
N LEU A 117 -13.27 -5.24 -20.76
CA LEU A 117 -13.67 -6.26 -19.80
C LEU A 117 -12.56 -7.30 -19.60
N LEU A 118 -11.91 -7.76 -20.67
CA LEU A 118 -10.79 -8.70 -20.59
C LEU A 118 -9.64 -8.09 -19.79
N TYR A 119 -9.26 -6.85 -20.09
CA TYR A 119 -8.23 -6.13 -19.36
C TYR A 119 -8.53 -6.04 -17.86
N GLN A 120 -9.78 -5.69 -17.50
CA GLN A 120 -10.20 -5.65 -16.09
C GLN A 120 -10.06 -7.00 -15.41
N ARG A 121 -10.49 -8.10 -16.07
CA ARG A 121 -10.36 -9.46 -15.54
C ARG A 121 -8.90 -9.91 -15.42
N GLU A 122 -8.04 -9.56 -16.37
CA GLU A 122 -6.62 -9.86 -16.27
C GLU A 122 -5.95 -9.14 -15.09
N GLN A 123 -6.33 -7.90 -14.81
CA GLN A 123 -5.83 -7.16 -13.64
C GLN A 123 -6.32 -7.77 -12.33
N GLU A 124 -7.59 -8.16 -12.25
CA GLU A 124 -8.15 -8.86 -11.08
C GLU A 124 -7.42 -10.18 -10.82
N VAL A 125 -7.17 -10.98 -11.86
CA VAL A 125 -6.39 -12.23 -11.74
C VAL A 125 -4.96 -11.96 -11.27
N LYS A 126 -4.29 -10.91 -11.79
CA LYS A 126 -2.95 -10.53 -11.32
C LYS A 126 -2.96 -10.13 -9.85
N GLN A 127 -3.97 -9.37 -9.41
CA GLN A 127 -4.12 -8.97 -8.01
C GLN A 127 -4.34 -10.18 -7.10
N LEU A 128 -5.26 -11.08 -7.46
CA LEU A 128 -5.55 -12.30 -6.70
C LEU A 128 -4.33 -13.22 -6.61
N ARG A 129 -3.55 -13.37 -7.69
CA ARG A 129 -2.28 -14.11 -7.66
C ARG A 129 -1.26 -13.45 -6.72
N GLY A 130 -1.19 -12.12 -6.72
CA GLY A 130 -0.36 -11.37 -5.78
C GLY A 130 -0.74 -11.63 -4.32
N GLN A 131 -2.04 -11.59 -4.00
CA GLN A 131 -2.58 -11.87 -2.67
C GLN A 131 -2.34 -13.31 -2.22
N LEU A 132 -2.51 -14.29 -3.12
CA LEU A 132 -2.21 -15.68 -2.83
C LEU A 132 -0.73 -15.88 -2.49
N ASN A 133 0.16 -15.27 -3.29
CA ASN A 133 1.60 -15.35 -3.06
C ASN A 133 2.02 -14.67 -1.75
N SER A 134 1.39 -13.55 -1.35
CA SER A 134 1.67 -12.94 -0.04
C SER A 134 1.18 -13.82 1.10
N ALA A 135 -0.06 -14.32 1.02
CA ALA A 135 -0.61 -15.20 2.05
C ALA A 135 0.21 -16.49 2.22
N GLN A 136 0.70 -17.08 1.11
CA GLN A 136 1.57 -18.25 1.17
C GLN A 136 2.90 -17.96 1.87
N ARG A 137 3.49 -16.78 1.65
CA ARG A 137 4.72 -16.37 2.36
C ARG A 137 4.45 -16.14 3.83
N ASP A 138 3.33 -15.51 4.17
CA ASP A 138 2.96 -15.25 5.58
C ASP A 138 2.78 -16.57 6.34
N ILE A 139 2.04 -17.54 5.76
CA ILE A 139 1.87 -18.88 6.34
C ILE A 139 3.21 -19.60 6.47
N MET A 140 4.08 -19.51 5.46
CA MET A 140 5.40 -20.15 5.53
C MET A 140 6.25 -19.59 6.67
N VAL A 141 6.23 -18.26 6.88
CA VAL A 141 6.92 -17.61 7.99
C VAL A 141 6.32 -18.06 9.33
N GLU A 142 4.99 -18.09 9.44
CA GLU A 142 4.29 -18.54 10.65
C GLU A 142 4.63 -19.99 11.02
N VAL A 143 4.62 -20.90 10.04
CA VAL A 143 5.01 -22.30 10.21
C VAL A 143 6.48 -22.41 10.63
N GLN A 144 7.38 -21.63 10.02
CA GLN A 144 8.79 -21.60 10.41
C GLN A 144 8.98 -21.09 11.84
N THR A 145 8.23 -20.07 12.26
CA THR A 145 8.29 -19.55 13.64
C THR A 145 7.79 -20.58 14.65
N HIS A 146 6.65 -21.23 14.41
CA HIS A 146 6.16 -22.28 15.30
C HIS A 146 7.08 -23.50 15.35
N LEU A 147 7.67 -23.89 14.21
CA LEU A 147 8.65 -24.96 14.20
C LEU A 147 9.89 -24.59 15.04
N ALA A 148 10.36 -23.35 14.94
CA ALA A 148 11.49 -22.87 15.73
C ALA A 148 11.18 -22.84 17.23
N GLU A 149 9.97 -22.41 17.63
CA GLU A 149 9.49 -22.44 19.02
C GLU A 149 9.46 -23.89 19.55
N ASN A 150 8.84 -24.81 18.82
CA ASN A 150 8.77 -26.22 19.23
C ASN A 150 10.16 -26.88 19.34
N VAL A 151 11.07 -26.60 18.40
CA VAL A 151 12.44 -27.12 18.44
C VAL A 151 13.20 -26.53 19.63
N TYR A 152 12.99 -25.25 19.93
CA TYR A 152 13.60 -24.61 21.09
C TYR A 152 13.13 -25.26 22.40
N ASP A 153 11.83 -25.51 22.55
CA ASP A 153 11.26 -26.15 23.74
C ASP A 153 11.81 -27.58 23.91
N LEU A 154 11.83 -28.37 22.84
CA LEU A 154 12.42 -29.71 22.84
C LEU A 154 13.91 -29.67 23.21
N LEU A 155 14.66 -28.70 22.70
CA LEU A 155 16.08 -28.55 23.02
C LEU A 155 16.28 -28.21 24.51
N MET A 156 15.42 -27.37 25.08
CA MET A 156 15.43 -27.06 26.51
C MET A 156 15.09 -28.29 27.36
N GLU A 157 14.09 -29.07 26.97
CA GLU A 157 13.76 -30.33 27.64
C GLU A 157 14.92 -31.33 27.57
N VAL A 158 15.50 -31.55 26.38
CA VAL A 158 16.67 -32.43 26.20
C VAL A 158 17.86 -31.95 27.05
N THR A 159 18.07 -30.64 27.16
CA THR A 159 19.14 -30.07 27.98
C THR A 159 18.88 -30.31 29.47
N ALA A 160 17.64 -30.13 29.93
CA ALA A 160 17.24 -30.43 31.30
C ALA A 160 17.38 -31.92 31.64
N LEU A 161 16.96 -32.81 30.73
CA LEU A 161 17.12 -34.25 30.88
C LEU A 161 18.58 -34.67 30.93
N ARG A 162 19.44 -34.10 30.06
CA ARG A 162 20.90 -34.34 30.10
C ARG A 162 21.51 -33.91 31.43
N ALA A 163 21.10 -32.76 31.97
CA ALA A 163 21.55 -32.30 33.28
C ALA A 163 21.10 -33.26 34.39
N LYS A 164 19.85 -33.72 34.36
CA LYS A 164 19.33 -34.69 35.33
C LYS A 164 20.07 -36.03 35.28
N VAL A 165 20.35 -36.53 34.09
CA VAL A 165 21.15 -37.76 33.90
C VAL A 165 22.56 -37.59 34.45
N HIS A 166 23.18 -36.43 34.25
CA HIS A 166 24.50 -36.15 34.80
C HIS A 166 24.49 -36.12 36.34
N GLU A 167 23.54 -35.40 36.94
CA GLU A 167 23.33 -35.36 38.39
C GLU A 167 23.12 -36.76 38.98
N MET A 168 22.31 -37.59 38.34
CA MET A 168 22.08 -38.98 38.77
C MET A 168 23.35 -39.84 38.68
N ARG A 169 24.17 -39.65 37.65
CA ARG A 169 25.45 -40.36 37.50
C ARG A 169 26.46 -39.94 38.58
N GLU A 170 26.55 -38.64 38.89
CA GLU A 170 27.40 -38.17 40.00
C GLU A 170 26.92 -38.71 41.35
N MET A 171 25.61 -38.73 41.57
CA MET A 171 25.02 -39.33 42.78
C MET A 171 25.34 -40.83 42.89
N SER A 172 25.30 -41.56 41.77
CA SER A 172 25.69 -42.98 41.75
C SER A 172 27.17 -43.19 42.08
N LEU A 173 28.07 -42.38 41.50
CA LEU A 173 29.51 -42.47 41.75
C LEU A 173 29.86 -42.14 43.20
N THR A 174 29.22 -41.11 43.77
CA THR A 174 29.42 -40.74 45.18
C THR A 174 28.91 -41.83 46.12
N GLN A 175 27.75 -42.42 45.84
CA GLN A 175 27.24 -43.56 46.60
C GLN A 175 28.16 -44.78 46.53
N GLU A 176 28.72 -45.08 45.36
CA GLU A 176 29.67 -46.19 45.18
C GLU A 176 30.98 -45.95 45.97
N ALA A 177 31.49 -44.72 45.94
CA ALA A 177 32.64 -44.31 46.74
C ALA A 177 32.35 -44.46 48.24
N ASP A 178 31.19 -44.00 48.71
CA ASP A 178 30.78 -44.13 50.11
C ASP A 178 30.63 -45.60 50.55
N ILE A 179 30.09 -46.47 49.69
CA ILE A 179 30.01 -47.91 49.97
C ILE A 179 31.41 -48.50 50.06
N THR A 180 32.28 -48.19 49.11
CA THR A 180 33.65 -48.69 49.07
C THR A 180 34.44 -48.26 50.32
N ASP A 181 34.30 -47.01 50.75
CA ASP A 181 34.94 -46.50 51.97
C ASP A 181 34.36 -47.14 53.23
N ARG A 182 33.04 -47.36 53.29
CA ARG A 182 32.42 -48.10 54.41
C ARG A 182 32.95 -49.52 54.51
N VAL A 183 33.05 -50.24 53.39
CA VAL A 183 33.61 -51.60 53.35
C VAL A 183 35.08 -51.61 53.74
N ARG A 184 35.88 -50.66 53.24
CA ARG A 184 37.29 -50.52 53.61
C ARG A 184 37.45 -50.31 55.12
N LYS A 185 36.69 -49.41 55.72
CA LYS A 185 36.72 -49.16 57.17
C LYS A 185 36.34 -50.40 57.98
N GLN A 186 35.26 -51.08 57.60
CA GLN A 186 34.87 -52.33 58.27
C GLN A 186 35.94 -53.41 58.17
N TYR A 187 36.61 -53.52 57.02
CA TYR A 187 37.73 -54.44 56.85
C TYR A 187 38.93 -54.06 57.71
N GLU A 188 39.31 -52.78 57.74
CA GLU A 188 40.38 -52.25 58.61
C GLU A 188 40.09 -52.51 60.08
N ASP A 189 38.86 -52.29 60.54
CA ASP A 189 38.44 -52.54 61.93
C ASP A 189 38.59 -54.03 62.29
N VAL A 190 38.19 -54.94 61.39
CA VAL A 190 38.35 -56.39 61.60
C VAL A 190 39.83 -56.78 61.62
N VAL A 191 40.63 -56.26 60.69
CA VAL A 191 42.07 -56.51 60.65
C VAL A 191 42.75 -56.03 61.94
N HIS A 192 42.42 -54.81 62.41
CA HIS A 192 42.92 -54.29 63.68
C HIS A 192 42.50 -55.17 64.86
N SER A 193 41.23 -55.60 64.92
CA SER A 193 40.74 -56.51 65.96
C SER A 193 41.49 -57.85 65.97
N LEU A 194 41.77 -58.43 64.79
CA LEU A 194 42.55 -59.66 64.66
C LEU A 194 44.01 -59.46 65.09
N PHE A 195 44.63 -58.33 64.74
CA PHE A 195 45.97 -57.99 65.20
C PHE A 195 46.02 -57.84 66.72
N ASP A 196 45.05 -57.15 67.32
CA ASP A 196 44.96 -56.99 68.77
C ASP A 196 44.79 -58.34 69.46
N SER A 197 43.94 -59.22 68.93
CA SER A 197 43.77 -60.58 69.45
C SER A 197 45.04 -61.42 69.33
N THR A 198 45.75 -61.31 68.21
CA THR A 198 47.02 -62.02 67.98
C THR A 198 48.12 -61.50 68.90
N ALA A 199 48.18 -60.18 69.12
CA ALA A 199 49.11 -59.57 70.06
C ALA A 199 48.83 -60.03 71.50
N LYS A 200 47.56 -60.07 71.92
CA LYS A 200 47.16 -60.62 73.23
C LYS A 200 47.55 -62.08 73.37
N LEU A 201 47.32 -62.91 72.35
CA LEU A 201 47.71 -64.31 72.36
C LEU A 201 49.24 -64.48 72.46
N LYS A 202 50.00 -63.66 71.74
CA LYS A 202 51.46 -63.64 71.83
C LYS A 202 51.95 -63.27 73.23
N LEU A 203 51.37 -62.23 73.83
CA LEU A 203 51.70 -61.85 75.22
C LEU A 203 51.45 -63.02 76.18
N ARG A 204 50.31 -63.71 76.03
CA ARG A 204 49.98 -64.92 76.81
C ARG A 204 51.02 -66.04 76.63
N LEU A 205 51.50 -66.25 75.40
CA LEU A 205 52.54 -67.24 75.12
C LEU A 205 53.90 -66.82 75.68
N ASP A 206 54.23 -65.54 75.65
CA ASP A 206 55.46 -65.01 76.25
C ASP A 206 55.41 -65.12 77.79
N GLU A 207 54.24 -64.88 78.41
CA GLU A 207 53.97 -65.16 79.84
C GLU A 207 54.22 -66.64 80.16
N PHE A 208 53.59 -67.57 79.44
CA PHE A 208 53.82 -69.01 79.64
C PHE A 208 55.28 -69.42 79.43
N ARG A 209 55.97 -68.82 78.45
CA ARG A 209 57.40 -69.08 78.24
C ARG A 209 58.23 -68.60 79.43
N HIS A 210 57.89 -67.45 80.01
CA HIS A 210 58.55 -66.93 81.19
C HIS A 210 58.32 -67.81 82.41
N GLU A 211 57.07 -68.24 82.65
CA GLU A 211 56.72 -69.19 83.72
C GLU A 211 57.53 -70.49 83.60
N ILE A 212 57.57 -71.11 82.42
CA ILE A 212 58.38 -72.33 82.19
C ILE A 212 59.87 -72.06 82.41
N HIS A 213 60.40 -70.91 81.97
CA HIS A 213 61.79 -70.57 82.20
C HIS A 213 62.10 -70.36 83.70
N GLU A 214 61.18 -69.77 84.46
CA GLU A 214 61.32 -69.67 85.91
C GLU A 214 61.28 -71.05 86.55
N ASP A 215 60.29 -71.89 86.22
CA ASP A 215 60.16 -73.26 86.73
C ASP A 215 61.43 -74.08 86.47
N VAL A 216 61.91 -74.12 85.21
CA VAL A 216 63.14 -74.83 84.85
C VAL A 216 64.36 -74.26 85.58
N ASN A 217 64.48 -72.93 85.72
CA ASN A 217 65.58 -72.35 86.48
C ASN A 217 65.49 -72.68 87.98
N THR A 218 64.30 -72.72 88.56
CA THR A 218 64.12 -73.15 89.95
C THR A 218 64.55 -74.61 90.13
N GLU A 219 64.14 -75.49 89.22
CA GLU A 219 64.52 -76.91 89.25
C GLU A 219 66.03 -77.13 89.01
N ILE A 220 66.65 -76.37 88.10
CA ILE A 220 68.12 -76.36 87.90
C ILE A 220 68.83 -75.85 89.17
N ASN A 221 68.30 -74.81 89.81
CA ASN A 221 68.92 -74.27 91.02
C ASN A 221 68.77 -75.23 92.20
N ASP A 222 67.64 -75.94 92.31
CA ASP A 222 67.42 -76.92 93.36
C ASP A 222 68.27 -78.17 93.13
N THR A 223 68.35 -78.70 91.90
CA THR A 223 69.30 -79.77 91.56
C THR A 223 70.75 -79.33 91.72
N ARG A 224 71.12 -78.09 91.39
CA ARG A 224 72.47 -77.55 91.66
C ARG A 224 72.73 -77.43 93.16
N LYS A 225 71.77 -77.01 93.98
CA LYS A 225 71.92 -77.00 95.45
C LYS A 225 72.09 -78.42 95.99
N GLU A 226 71.30 -79.37 95.49
CA GLU A 226 71.39 -80.78 95.86
C GLU A 226 72.76 -81.36 95.47
N ALA A 227 73.20 -81.15 94.23
CA ALA A 227 74.52 -81.55 93.75
C ALA A 227 75.66 -80.81 94.47
N LEU A 228 75.49 -79.54 94.86
CA LEU A 228 76.47 -78.82 95.68
C LEU A 228 76.51 -79.33 97.11
N ASN A 229 75.39 -79.76 97.68
CA ASN A 229 75.37 -80.42 98.99
C ASN A 229 76.10 -81.76 98.89
N GLU A 230 75.81 -82.59 97.88
CA GLU A 230 76.53 -83.84 97.60
C GLU A 230 78.02 -83.59 97.28
N MET A 231 78.32 -82.54 96.51
CA MET A 231 79.69 -82.14 96.24
C MET A 231 80.36 -81.54 97.46
N ASP A 232 79.69 -80.90 98.42
CA ASP A 232 80.31 -80.50 99.68
C ASP A 232 80.62 -81.72 100.55
N GLU A 233 79.77 -82.76 100.49
CA GLU A 233 80.07 -84.08 101.06
C GLU A 233 81.31 -84.71 100.40
N VAL A 234 81.53 -84.48 99.10
CA VAL A 234 82.68 -84.99 98.32
C VAL A 234 83.91 -84.06 98.34
N ARG A 235 83.74 -82.73 98.46
CA ARG A 235 84.78 -81.67 98.48
C ARG A 235 85.51 -81.63 99.80
N ASN A 236 84.95 -82.24 100.83
CA ASN A 236 85.73 -82.74 101.96
C ASN A 236 86.84 -83.75 101.55
N LYS A 237 87.07 -84.06 100.26
CA LYS A 237 88.00 -85.10 99.80
C LYS A 237 89.08 -84.79 98.73
N SER A 238 89.15 -83.69 97.94
CA SER A 238 90.43 -83.25 97.25
C SER A 238 90.36 -82.11 96.18
N GLU A 239 91.51 -81.42 96.05
CA GLU A 239 92.08 -80.41 95.10
C GLU A 239 92.47 -80.93 93.67
N GLN A 240 92.94 -80.20 92.62
CA GLN A 240 92.97 -78.79 92.10
C GLN A 240 93.90 -78.74 90.83
N GLU A 241 93.97 -77.59 90.13
CA GLU A 241 95.05 -77.07 89.25
C GLU A 241 95.09 -77.32 87.71
N ALA A 242 94.63 -78.44 87.12
CA ALA A 242 94.74 -78.62 85.65
C ALA A 242 93.68 -77.85 84.82
N GLU A 243 92.62 -77.37 85.46
CA GLU A 243 91.52 -76.64 84.83
C GLU A 243 91.85 -75.16 84.56
N ASP A 244 92.86 -74.61 85.23
CA ASP A 244 93.17 -73.16 85.20
C ASP A 244 93.79 -72.68 83.88
N GLU A 245 94.54 -73.53 83.17
CA GLU A 245 95.21 -73.13 81.92
C GLU A 245 94.26 -73.14 80.70
N LEU A 246 93.33 -74.11 80.66
CA LEU A 246 92.21 -74.14 79.71
C LEU A 246 91.25 -72.97 79.93
N MET A 247 91.00 -72.62 81.20
CA MET A 247 90.22 -71.46 81.59
C MET A 247 90.81 -70.16 81.02
N LYS A 248 92.14 -70.01 81.05
CA LYS A 248 92.82 -68.82 80.55
C LYS A 248 92.65 -68.61 79.03
N ARG A 249 92.80 -69.65 78.21
CA ARG A 249 92.57 -69.55 76.75
C ARG A 249 91.10 -69.30 76.39
N TYR A 250 90.18 -69.86 77.18
CA TYR A 250 88.76 -69.59 77.02
C TYR A 250 88.43 -68.12 77.32
N LEU A 251 89.04 -67.55 78.37
CA LEU A 251 88.89 -66.13 78.72
C LEU A 251 89.40 -65.20 77.62
N GLU A 252 90.59 -65.45 77.05
CA GLU A 252 91.12 -64.64 75.93
C GLU A 252 90.19 -64.66 74.70
N LYS A 253 89.68 -65.84 74.33
CA LYS A 253 88.73 -65.97 73.22
C LYS A 253 87.38 -65.29 73.52
N SER A 254 86.95 -65.32 74.78
CA SER A 254 85.76 -64.61 75.25
C SER A 254 85.92 -63.09 75.16
N ASP A 255 87.10 -62.56 75.50
CA ASP A 255 87.40 -61.13 75.39
C ASP A 255 87.44 -60.64 73.93
N ASP A 256 88.01 -61.42 73.02
CA ASP A 256 87.96 -61.13 71.58
C ASP A 256 86.52 -61.07 71.05
N LEU A 257 85.68 -62.02 71.48
CA LEU A 257 84.27 -62.08 71.09
C LEU A 257 83.48 -60.88 71.65
N ARG A 258 83.82 -60.44 72.87
CA ARG A 258 83.25 -59.25 73.50
C ARG A 258 83.65 -57.96 72.78
N ASN A 259 84.89 -57.87 72.32
CA ASN A 259 85.39 -56.74 71.52
C ASN A 259 84.67 -56.67 70.15
N LEU A 260 84.48 -57.81 69.49
CA LEU A 260 83.71 -57.88 68.24
C LEU A 260 82.23 -57.50 68.44
N GLN A 261 81.61 -57.94 69.52
CA GLN A 261 80.24 -57.54 69.89
C GLN A 261 80.13 -56.04 70.15
N SER A 262 81.10 -55.45 70.86
CA SER A 262 81.17 -54.01 71.13
C SER A 262 81.31 -53.21 69.83
N ASN A 263 82.21 -53.61 68.93
CA ASN A 263 82.40 -52.97 67.63
C ASN A 263 81.16 -53.07 66.73
N ASN A 264 80.51 -54.23 66.70
CA ASN A 264 79.26 -54.42 65.97
C ASN A 264 78.15 -53.53 66.52
N HIS A 265 78.03 -53.42 67.84
CA HIS A 265 77.08 -52.51 68.48
C HIS A 265 77.34 -51.03 68.07
N GLN A 266 78.59 -50.58 68.08
CA GLN A 266 78.95 -49.22 67.65
C GLN A 266 78.65 -48.96 66.17
N LEU A 267 78.96 -49.91 65.29
CA LEU A 267 78.61 -49.83 63.86
C LEU A 267 77.10 -49.76 63.66
N ASN A 268 76.34 -50.61 64.36
CA ASN A 268 74.88 -50.60 64.28
C ASN A 268 74.29 -49.26 64.77
N MET A 269 74.84 -48.68 65.84
CA MET A 269 74.46 -47.33 66.27
C MET A 269 74.73 -46.27 65.20
N GLY A 270 75.89 -46.33 64.54
CA GLY A 270 76.24 -45.44 63.43
C GLY A 270 75.28 -45.59 62.24
N PHE A 271 74.95 -46.83 61.88
CA PHE A 271 73.99 -47.14 60.82
C PHE A 271 72.59 -46.60 61.14
N MET A 272 72.09 -46.78 62.37
CA MET A 272 70.79 -46.25 62.78
C MET A 272 70.75 -44.72 62.76
N LYS A 273 71.84 -44.05 63.19
CA LYS A 273 71.96 -42.58 63.07
C LYS A 273 71.93 -42.12 61.61
N MET A 274 72.66 -42.80 60.72
CA MET A 274 72.64 -42.49 59.28
C MET A 274 71.24 -42.67 58.69
N LYS A 275 70.55 -43.77 59.04
CA LYS A 275 69.19 -44.06 58.58
C LYS A 275 68.20 -42.98 59.05
N ALA A 276 68.28 -42.57 60.31
CA ALA A 276 67.45 -41.50 60.86
C ALA A 276 67.72 -40.15 60.17
N MET A 277 69.00 -39.79 59.99
CA MET A 277 69.39 -38.55 59.31
C MET A 277 68.91 -38.50 57.86
N ASN A 278 69.03 -39.62 57.13
CA ASN A 278 68.52 -39.73 55.76
C ASN A 278 66.99 -39.61 55.72
N GLY A 279 66.28 -40.24 56.67
CA GLY A 279 64.84 -40.08 56.84
C GLY A 279 64.42 -38.63 57.08
N TRP A 280 65.14 -37.90 57.95
CA TRP A 280 64.90 -36.47 58.19
C TRP A 280 65.14 -35.61 56.96
N LYS A 281 66.22 -35.89 56.21
CA LYS A 281 66.53 -35.17 54.97
C LYS A 281 65.43 -35.39 53.93
N GLN A 282 64.98 -36.63 53.73
CA GLN A 282 63.88 -36.95 52.83
C GLN A 282 62.57 -36.28 53.26
N GLN A 283 62.21 -36.39 54.54
CA GLN A 283 61.01 -35.75 55.09
C GLN A 283 61.04 -34.23 54.94
N HIS A 284 62.19 -33.59 55.16
CA HIS A 284 62.35 -32.16 54.97
C HIS A 284 62.07 -31.73 53.53
N PHE A 285 62.63 -32.43 52.55
CA PHE A 285 62.35 -32.15 51.14
C PHE A 285 60.89 -32.42 50.80
N GLN A 286 60.31 -33.52 51.28
CA GLN A 286 58.91 -33.86 51.03
C GLN A 286 57.96 -32.78 51.56
N VAL A 287 58.17 -32.31 52.80
CA VAL A 287 57.39 -31.21 53.38
C VAL A 287 57.56 -29.90 52.59
N LYS A 288 58.78 -29.58 52.15
CA LYS A 288 59.05 -28.38 51.34
C LYS A 288 58.35 -28.44 49.99
N PHE A 289 58.38 -29.59 49.31
CA PHE A 289 57.66 -29.80 48.05
C PHE A 289 56.15 -29.74 48.24
N LEU A 290 55.60 -30.41 49.25
CA LEU A 290 54.18 -30.37 49.56
C LEU A 290 53.70 -28.94 49.85
N LYS A 291 54.47 -28.17 50.62
CA LYS A 291 54.17 -26.76 50.88
C LYS A 291 54.16 -25.95 49.58
N LYS A 292 55.18 -26.13 48.72
CA LYS A 292 55.26 -25.39 47.46
C LYS A 292 54.15 -25.76 46.48
N VAL A 293 53.79 -27.03 46.41
CA VAL A 293 52.65 -27.52 45.62
C VAL A 293 51.35 -26.92 46.15
N GLY A 294 51.16 -26.86 47.47
CA GLY A 294 49.99 -26.23 48.07
C GLY A 294 49.89 -24.72 47.79
N GLU A 295 51.00 -23.98 47.86
CA GLU A 295 51.05 -22.57 47.48
C GLU A 295 50.68 -22.37 46.00
N LEU A 296 51.32 -23.12 45.10
CA LEU A 296 51.04 -23.03 43.66
C LEU A 296 49.60 -23.43 43.31
N SER A 297 49.03 -24.43 44.00
CA SER A 297 47.61 -24.80 43.82
C SER A 297 46.68 -23.66 44.21
N LYS A 298 46.92 -23.03 45.37
CA LYS A 298 46.13 -21.88 45.83
C LYS A 298 46.24 -20.70 44.87
N ASP A 299 47.44 -20.40 44.39
CA ASP A 299 47.66 -19.33 43.40
C ASP A 299 46.90 -19.64 42.10
N ALA A 300 46.97 -20.87 41.60
CA ALA A 300 46.25 -21.30 40.42
C ALA A 300 44.72 -21.24 40.59
N GLU A 301 44.20 -21.67 41.75
CA GLU A 301 42.78 -21.56 42.10
C GLU A 301 42.32 -20.10 42.18
N SER A 302 43.12 -19.22 42.80
CA SER A 302 42.81 -17.80 42.89
C SER A 302 42.80 -17.13 41.51
N SER A 303 43.74 -17.47 40.63
CA SER A 303 43.81 -16.98 39.25
C SER A 303 42.63 -17.47 38.42
N LYS A 304 42.25 -18.75 38.52
CA LYS A 304 41.03 -19.30 37.89
C LYS A 304 39.79 -18.53 38.33
N LYS A 305 39.66 -18.25 39.64
CA LYS A 305 38.53 -17.48 40.18
C LYS A 305 38.47 -16.06 39.62
N GLN A 306 39.61 -15.36 39.54
CA GLN A 306 39.69 -14.03 38.94
C GLN A 306 39.31 -14.06 37.46
N ASN A 307 39.77 -15.07 36.71
CA ASN A 307 39.44 -15.22 35.30
C ASN A 307 37.93 -15.40 35.07
N ILE A 308 37.27 -16.27 35.87
CA ILE A 308 35.82 -16.45 35.81
C ILE A 308 35.09 -15.13 36.13
N GLN A 309 35.55 -14.36 37.12
CA GLN A 309 34.96 -13.07 37.45
C GLN A 309 35.10 -12.05 36.32
N LEU A 310 36.26 -12.00 35.65
CA LEU A 310 36.46 -11.15 34.48
C LEU A 310 35.58 -11.60 33.32
N GLU A 311 35.45 -12.91 33.08
CA GLU A 311 34.58 -13.46 32.04
C GLU A 311 33.10 -13.11 32.30
N MET A 312 32.64 -13.18 33.56
CA MET A 312 31.28 -12.75 33.93
C MET A 312 31.05 -11.27 33.65
N LYS A 313 31.97 -10.39 34.08
CA LYS A 313 31.87 -8.95 33.80
C LYS A 313 31.85 -8.63 32.31
N ALA A 314 32.68 -9.31 31.52
CA ALA A 314 32.70 -9.17 30.07
C ALA A 314 31.36 -9.61 29.44
N LYS A 315 30.77 -10.71 29.92
CA LYS A 315 29.44 -11.16 29.48
C LYS A 315 28.34 -10.15 29.83
N GLU A 316 28.38 -9.56 31.02
CA GLU A 316 27.45 -8.50 31.44
C GLU A 316 27.57 -7.26 30.53
N GLU A 317 28.78 -6.84 30.20
CA GLU A 317 29.03 -5.72 29.29
C GLU A 317 28.50 -6.01 27.88
N ILE A 318 28.74 -7.21 27.35
CA ILE A 318 28.18 -7.65 26.06
C ILE A 318 26.66 -7.56 26.07
N ILE A 319 26.00 -8.00 27.15
CA ILE A 319 24.53 -7.92 27.28
C ILE A 319 24.08 -6.45 27.31
N SER A 320 24.77 -5.58 28.05
CA SER A 320 24.48 -4.15 28.10
C SER A 320 24.60 -3.49 26.73
N LEU A 321 25.68 -3.75 26.01
CA LEU A 321 25.91 -3.24 24.66
C LEU A 321 24.86 -3.75 23.66
N ARG A 322 24.47 -5.03 23.74
CA ARG A 322 23.37 -5.58 22.93
C ARG A 322 22.05 -4.87 23.19
N LYS A 323 21.73 -4.56 24.46
CA LYS A 323 20.53 -3.79 24.82
C LYS A 323 20.58 -2.37 24.23
N GLN A 324 21.71 -1.67 24.33
CA GLN A 324 21.89 -0.33 23.75
C GLN A 324 21.75 -0.36 22.22
N LEU A 325 22.36 -1.34 21.56
CA LEU A 325 22.27 -1.52 20.11
C LEU A 325 20.82 -1.75 19.67
N MET A 326 20.06 -2.59 20.39
CA MET A 326 18.64 -2.79 20.12
C MET A 326 17.83 -1.51 20.33
N ALA A 327 18.10 -0.74 21.39
CA ALA A 327 17.44 0.55 21.62
C ALA A 327 17.69 1.52 20.46
N ILE A 328 18.94 1.66 20.00
CA ILE A 328 19.32 2.51 18.86
C ILE A 328 18.64 2.04 17.58
N LYS A 329 18.62 0.74 17.27
CA LYS A 329 17.90 0.19 16.12
C LYS A 329 16.41 0.52 16.15
N THR A 330 15.77 0.41 17.33
CA THR A 330 14.34 0.77 17.44
C THR A 330 14.11 2.27 17.26
N ALA A 331 15.01 3.12 17.75
CA ALA A 331 14.94 4.57 17.54
C ALA A 331 15.14 4.94 16.06
N LEU A 332 16.11 4.31 15.38
CA LEU A 332 16.35 4.49 13.95
C LEU A 332 15.11 4.08 13.13
N ASN A 333 14.54 2.91 13.39
CA ASN A 333 13.32 2.45 12.71
C ASN A 333 12.11 3.36 12.96
N ARG A 334 12.07 4.11 14.08
CA ARG A 334 11.04 5.12 14.31
C ARG A 334 11.32 6.38 13.48
N ALA A 335 12.54 6.87 13.49
CA ALA A 335 12.96 8.03 12.69
C ALA A 335 12.78 7.80 11.18
N GLU A 336 13.09 6.60 10.68
CA GLU A 336 12.87 6.24 9.27
C GLU A 336 11.39 6.24 8.88
N ARG A 337 10.51 5.79 9.78
CA ARG A 337 9.05 5.86 9.59
C ARG A 337 8.57 7.31 9.57
N GLU A 338 9.00 8.12 10.53
CA GLU A 338 8.67 9.55 10.59
C GLU A 338 9.15 10.29 9.34
N TYR A 339 10.37 10.01 8.87
CA TYR A 339 10.89 10.54 7.62
C TYR A 339 10.03 10.14 6.41
N SER A 340 9.64 8.86 6.31
CA SER A 340 8.76 8.37 5.25
C SER A 340 7.40 9.10 5.25
N ASP A 341 6.82 9.33 6.42
CA ASP A 341 5.54 10.01 6.58
C ASP A 341 5.62 11.50 6.24
N ILE A 342 6.68 12.18 6.68
CA ILE A 342 6.95 13.58 6.32
C ILE A 342 7.15 13.70 4.81
N LYS A 343 7.92 12.79 4.20
CA LYS A 343 8.12 12.77 2.74
C LYS A 343 6.80 12.63 1.99
N LYS A 344 5.93 11.70 2.40
CA LYS A 344 4.58 11.54 1.81
C LYS A 344 3.71 12.79 1.97
N LYS A 345 3.77 13.45 3.14
CA LYS A 345 3.05 14.72 3.37
C LYS A 345 3.55 15.81 2.43
N LEU A 346 4.87 15.96 2.29
CA LEU A 346 5.48 16.93 1.39
C LEU A 346 5.10 16.68 -0.08
N GLU A 347 5.13 15.43 -0.54
CA GLU A 347 4.71 15.07 -1.89
C GLU A 347 3.22 15.39 -2.15
N LYS A 348 2.35 15.18 -1.15
CA LYS A 348 0.94 15.57 -1.24
C LYS A 348 0.78 17.09 -1.33
N GLU A 349 1.43 17.85 -0.47
CA GLU A 349 1.38 19.32 -0.52
C GLU A 349 1.91 19.88 -1.83
N LEU A 350 2.98 19.30 -2.38
CA LEU A 350 3.54 19.72 -3.66
C LEU A 350 2.54 19.46 -4.81
N LYS A 351 1.91 18.28 -4.84
CA LYS A 351 0.87 17.96 -5.82
C LYS A 351 -0.35 18.88 -5.69
N GLU A 352 -0.78 19.18 -4.46
CA GLU A 352 -1.87 20.14 -4.23
C GLU A 352 -1.51 21.54 -4.71
N LYS A 353 -0.29 22.03 -4.44
CA LYS A 353 0.17 23.32 -4.94
C LYS A 353 0.21 23.36 -6.47
N GLN A 354 0.68 22.30 -7.12
CA GLN A 354 0.65 22.19 -8.58
C GLN A 354 -0.79 22.23 -9.12
N LYS A 355 -1.71 21.50 -8.48
CA LYS A 355 -3.14 21.52 -8.85
C LYS A 355 -3.75 22.92 -8.70
N ARG A 356 -3.51 23.60 -7.57
CA ARG A 356 -3.98 24.97 -7.34
C ARG A 356 -3.42 25.94 -8.40
N LEU A 357 -2.13 25.84 -8.73
CA LEU A 357 -1.53 26.66 -9.79
C LEU A 357 -2.19 26.40 -11.15
N HIS A 358 -2.46 25.15 -11.51
CA HIS A 358 -3.17 24.84 -12.75
C HIS A 358 -4.61 25.36 -12.75
N GLU A 359 -5.33 25.23 -11.64
CA GLU A 359 -6.69 25.77 -11.47
C GLU A 359 -6.69 27.29 -11.60
N GLU A 360 -5.76 28.00 -10.94
CA GLU A 360 -5.61 29.46 -11.05
C GLU A 360 -5.26 29.89 -12.48
N GLN A 361 -4.34 29.18 -13.15
CA GLN A 361 -3.99 29.44 -14.55
C GLN A 361 -5.21 29.26 -15.48
N GLN A 362 -5.99 28.20 -15.28
CA GLN A 362 -7.19 27.94 -16.06
C GLN A 362 -8.28 28.99 -15.79
N GLN A 363 -8.48 29.37 -14.52
CA GLN A 363 -9.41 30.44 -14.15
C GLN A 363 -8.98 31.79 -14.73
N ALA A 364 -7.69 32.12 -14.69
CA ALA A 364 -7.15 33.34 -15.29
C ALA A 364 -7.34 33.36 -16.81
N TYR A 365 -7.11 32.23 -17.49
CA TYR A 365 -7.37 32.08 -18.92
C TYR A 365 -8.86 32.29 -19.24
N ASN A 366 -9.76 31.59 -18.53
CA ASN A 366 -11.21 31.73 -18.71
C ASN A 366 -11.68 33.17 -18.45
N ARG A 367 -11.15 33.82 -17.41
CA ARG A 367 -11.45 35.22 -17.08
C ARG A 367 -11.01 36.16 -18.20
N ARG A 368 -9.78 36.02 -18.71
CA ARG A 368 -9.28 36.82 -19.84
C ARG A 368 -10.11 36.61 -21.10
N HIS A 369 -10.50 35.37 -21.39
CA HIS A 369 -11.35 35.06 -22.55
C HIS A 369 -12.73 35.71 -22.42
N LEU A 370 -13.33 35.67 -21.22
CA LEU A 370 -14.60 36.34 -20.94
C LEU A 370 -14.47 37.87 -21.08
N GLU A 371 -13.44 38.47 -20.48
CA GLU A 371 -13.14 39.90 -20.59
C GLU A 371 -12.95 40.31 -22.06
N GLN A 372 -12.23 39.52 -22.86
CA GLN A 372 -12.05 39.77 -24.28
C GLN A 372 -13.37 39.69 -25.06
N THR A 373 -14.22 38.70 -24.77
CA THR A 373 -15.53 38.56 -25.42
C THR A 373 -16.47 39.71 -25.04
N THR A 374 -16.50 40.11 -23.77
CA THR A 374 -17.30 41.26 -23.31
C THR A 374 -16.82 42.57 -23.92
N LYS A 375 -15.50 42.77 -24.04
CA LYS A 375 -14.91 43.93 -24.73
C LYS A 375 -15.31 43.95 -26.21
N GLU A 376 -15.26 42.81 -26.89
CA GLU A 376 -15.65 42.76 -28.31
C GLU A 376 -17.14 43.03 -28.51
N ASN A 377 -18.00 42.47 -27.65
CA ASN A 377 -19.43 42.78 -27.67
C ASN A 377 -19.69 44.29 -27.40
N MET A 378 -18.95 44.89 -26.46
CA MET A 378 -19.02 46.33 -26.20
C MET A 378 -18.57 47.14 -27.42
N ASN A 379 -17.50 46.73 -28.11
CA ASN A 379 -17.04 47.39 -29.34
C ASN A 379 -18.08 47.32 -30.46
N ILE A 380 -18.79 46.20 -30.60
CA ILE A 380 -19.90 46.07 -31.56
C ILE A 380 -21.01 47.06 -31.22
N LEU A 381 -21.42 47.14 -29.95
CA LEU A 381 -22.43 48.08 -29.48
C LEU A 381 -22.02 49.54 -29.71
N VAL A 382 -20.75 49.88 -29.47
CA VAL A 382 -20.21 51.22 -29.74
C VAL A 382 -20.29 51.53 -31.24
N ARG A 383 -19.87 50.60 -32.11
CA ARG A 383 -20.01 50.76 -33.56
C ARG A 383 -21.46 50.95 -33.99
N GLU A 384 -22.41 50.20 -33.43
CA GLU A 384 -23.84 50.40 -33.69
C GLU A 384 -24.35 51.76 -33.21
N LEU A 385 -23.86 52.26 -32.07
CA LEU A 385 -24.21 53.58 -31.57
C LEU A 385 -23.65 54.68 -32.48
N ASP A 386 -22.41 54.57 -32.94
CA ASP A 386 -21.81 55.50 -33.91
C ASP A 386 -22.57 55.49 -35.24
N ASP A 387 -22.96 54.31 -35.74
CA ASP A 387 -23.80 54.17 -36.94
C ASP A 387 -25.19 54.81 -36.75
N ARG A 388 -25.79 54.66 -35.56
CA ARG A 388 -27.07 55.33 -35.23
C ARG A 388 -26.89 56.84 -35.10
N GLU A 389 -25.80 57.31 -34.50
CA GLU A 389 -25.51 58.74 -34.35
C GLU A 389 -25.26 59.40 -35.71
N THR A 390 -24.51 58.76 -36.60
CA THR A 390 -24.31 59.24 -37.98
C THR A 390 -25.62 59.32 -38.75
N ARG A 391 -26.50 58.30 -38.65
CA ARG A 391 -27.85 58.35 -39.24
C ARG A 391 -28.70 59.46 -38.64
N LEU A 392 -28.67 59.62 -37.31
CA LEU A 392 -29.39 60.71 -36.63
C LEU A 392 -28.90 62.09 -37.07
N LYS A 393 -27.58 62.27 -37.24
CA LYS A 393 -27.00 63.50 -37.79
C LYS A 393 -27.52 63.78 -39.20
N LEU A 394 -27.52 62.78 -40.09
CA LEU A 394 -28.07 62.94 -41.45
C LEU A 394 -29.55 63.34 -41.44
N ILE A 395 -30.38 62.68 -40.63
CA ILE A 395 -31.81 63.02 -40.50
C ILE A 395 -31.99 64.43 -39.92
N THR A 396 -31.15 64.83 -38.96
CA THR A 396 -31.17 66.18 -38.38
C THR A 396 -30.80 67.23 -39.43
N ASP A 397 -29.76 67.00 -40.23
CA ASP A 397 -29.35 67.89 -41.32
C ASP A 397 -30.45 68.00 -42.41
N GLU A 398 -31.12 66.89 -42.74
CA GLU A 398 -32.26 66.89 -43.66
C GLU A 398 -33.44 67.67 -43.12
N LYS A 399 -33.77 67.49 -41.83
CA LYS A 399 -34.80 68.27 -41.14
C LYS A 399 -34.47 69.76 -41.17
N ASP A 400 -33.25 70.15 -40.83
CA ASP A 400 -32.81 71.54 -40.82
C ASP A 400 -32.84 72.17 -42.22
N LYS A 401 -32.45 71.42 -43.27
CA LYS A 401 -32.62 71.84 -44.67
C LYS A 401 -34.09 72.07 -45.00
N HIS A 402 -34.97 71.16 -44.58
CA HIS A 402 -36.41 71.31 -44.77
C HIS A 402 -36.97 72.52 -44.00
N GLU A 403 -36.48 72.79 -42.80
CA GLU A 403 -36.88 73.92 -41.97
C GLU A 403 -36.43 75.25 -42.60
N ARG A 404 -35.19 75.33 -43.10
CA ARG A 404 -34.72 76.49 -43.89
C ARG A 404 -35.56 76.72 -45.15
N LEU A 405 -35.85 75.66 -45.91
CA LEU A 405 -36.71 75.74 -47.10
C LEU A 405 -38.13 76.19 -46.74
N ARG A 406 -38.66 75.70 -45.62
CA ARG A 406 -39.97 76.12 -45.10
C ARG A 406 -39.95 77.61 -44.74
N HIS A 407 -38.94 78.05 -44.01
CA HIS A 407 -38.80 79.46 -43.61
C HIS A 407 -38.68 80.38 -44.83
N ILE A 408 -37.93 80.00 -45.87
CA ILE A 408 -37.85 80.77 -47.13
C ILE A 408 -39.22 80.86 -47.81
N LYS A 409 -39.98 79.76 -47.85
CA LYS A 409 -41.35 79.75 -48.41
C LYS A 409 -42.29 80.64 -47.59
N GLU A 410 -42.25 80.55 -46.27
CA GLU A 410 -43.05 81.38 -45.36
C GLU A 410 -42.70 82.87 -45.50
N GLU A 411 -41.42 83.22 -45.60
CA GLU A 411 -40.97 84.60 -45.80
C GLU A 411 -41.43 85.15 -47.16
N LYS A 412 -41.38 84.33 -48.22
CA LYS A 412 -41.93 84.70 -49.53
C LYS A 412 -43.43 84.95 -49.46
N ILE A 413 -44.19 84.05 -48.83
CA ILE A 413 -45.63 84.23 -48.60
C ILE A 413 -45.90 85.50 -47.78
N SER A 414 -45.10 85.78 -46.75
CA SER A 414 -45.23 87.00 -45.94
C SER A 414 -44.99 88.26 -46.76
N LYS A 415 -43.97 88.28 -47.64
CA LYS A 415 -43.70 89.40 -48.56
C LYS A 415 -44.83 89.58 -49.56
N ASP A 416 -45.34 88.49 -50.14
CA ASP A 416 -46.48 88.52 -51.06
C ASP A 416 -47.74 89.06 -50.36
N ILE A 417 -48.00 88.64 -49.11
CA ILE A 417 -49.06 89.19 -48.26
C ILE A 417 -48.87 90.70 -48.03
N ASP A 418 -47.64 91.16 -47.75
CA ASP A 418 -47.37 92.59 -47.53
C ASP A 418 -47.52 93.41 -48.82
N VAL A 419 -47.17 92.86 -49.99
CA VAL A 419 -47.45 93.47 -51.29
C VAL A 419 -48.96 93.59 -51.52
N ILE A 420 -49.73 92.52 -51.27
CA ILE A 420 -51.20 92.55 -51.37
C ILE A 420 -51.78 93.57 -50.39
N LYS A 421 -51.31 93.60 -49.13
CA LYS A 421 -51.73 94.62 -48.15
C LYS A 421 -51.44 96.03 -48.66
N LYS A 422 -50.25 96.29 -49.20
CA LYS A 422 -49.88 97.59 -49.77
C LYS A 422 -50.77 97.96 -50.96
N GLN A 423 -51.01 97.04 -51.90
CA GLN A 423 -51.95 97.25 -53.00
C GLN A 423 -53.35 97.57 -52.48
N LEU A 424 -53.84 96.81 -51.51
CA LEU A 424 -55.16 97.03 -50.91
C LEU A 424 -55.25 98.37 -50.17
N THR A 425 -54.17 98.82 -49.51
CA THR A 425 -54.10 100.17 -48.92
C THR A 425 -54.03 101.26 -49.99
N HIS A 426 -53.36 101.03 -51.11
CA HIS A 426 -53.30 101.98 -52.22
C HIS A 426 -54.65 102.10 -52.93
N GLU A 427 -55.33 100.97 -53.18
CA GLU A 427 -56.72 100.97 -53.68
C GLU A 427 -57.66 101.68 -52.70
N ARG A 428 -57.48 101.46 -51.40
CA ARG A 428 -58.23 102.21 -50.38
C ARG A 428 -57.93 103.71 -50.43
N HIS A 429 -56.67 104.11 -50.61
CA HIS A 429 -56.31 105.54 -50.76
C HIS A 429 -56.89 106.13 -52.03
N LEU A 430 -56.79 105.46 -53.19
CA LEU A 430 -57.42 105.92 -54.43
C LEU A 430 -58.94 106.01 -54.31
N LYS A 431 -59.57 105.08 -53.60
CA LYS A 431 -61.01 105.17 -53.28
C LYS A 431 -61.30 106.36 -52.37
N LEU A 432 -60.50 106.58 -51.32
CA LEU A 432 -60.63 107.77 -50.46
C LEU A 432 -60.40 109.06 -51.24
N ASP A 433 -59.45 109.08 -52.16
CA ASP A 433 -59.13 110.24 -53.00
C ASP A 433 -60.24 110.50 -54.02
N ALA A 434 -60.85 109.44 -54.57
CA ALA A 434 -62.06 109.54 -55.39
C ALA A 434 -63.26 110.03 -54.57
N PHE A 435 -63.42 109.57 -53.32
CA PHE A 435 -64.43 110.10 -52.41
C PHE A 435 -64.16 111.57 -52.07
N ASN A 436 -62.91 111.96 -51.78
CA ASN A 436 -62.53 113.35 -51.54
C ASN A 436 -62.75 114.21 -52.80
N ARG A 437 -62.51 113.67 -54.00
CA ARG A 437 -62.80 114.35 -55.26
C ARG A 437 -64.30 114.53 -55.48
N VAL A 438 -65.11 113.55 -55.07
CA VAL A 438 -66.57 113.65 -55.04
C VAL A 438 -67.03 114.66 -53.99
N ASP A 439 -66.40 114.70 -52.81
CA ASP A 439 -66.65 115.72 -51.77
C ASP A 439 -66.23 117.12 -52.25
N ASP A 440 -65.11 117.28 -52.95
CA ASP A 440 -64.67 118.53 -53.57
C ASP A 440 -65.64 118.98 -54.68
N LEU A 441 -66.14 118.04 -55.48
CA LEU A 441 -67.18 118.30 -56.48
C LEU A 441 -68.52 118.64 -55.82
N GLN A 442 -68.88 117.98 -54.71
CA GLN A 442 -70.04 118.36 -53.90
C GLN A 442 -69.84 119.74 -53.27
N THR A 443 -68.62 120.10 -52.85
CA THR A 443 -68.29 121.41 -52.29
C THR A 443 -68.30 122.49 -53.38
N GLN A 444 -67.88 122.19 -54.62
CA GLN A 444 -68.03 123.09 -55.77
C GLN A 444 -69.49 123.25 -56.22
N VAL A 445 -70.30 122.19 -56.13
CA VAL A 445 -71.75 122.29 -56.29
C VAL A 445 -72.37 123.12 -55.16
N TYR A 446 -71.91 122.94 -53.92
CA TYR A 446 -72.33 123.75 -52.77
C TYR A 446 -71.89 125.23 -52.89
N ASP A 447 -70.72 125.51 -53.46
CA ASP A 447 -70.19 126.86 -53.71
C ASP A 447 -70.86 127.55 -54.91
N LEU A 448 -71.36 126.78 -55.90
CA LEU A 448 -72.18 127.30 -57.01
C LEU A 448 -73.67 127.45 -56.63
N GLU A 449 -74.17 126.66 -55.69
CA GLU A 449 -75.51 126.76 -55.14
C GLU A 449 -75.62 127.79 -53.98
N SER A 450 -74.49 128.25 -53.41
CA SER A 450 -74.45 129.21 -52.28
C SER A 450 -74.33 130.70 -52.65
N VAL A 451 -74.42 131.05 -53.94
CA VAL A 451 -74.64 132.44 -54.41
C VAL A 451 -76.13 132.85 -54.39
N MET A 452 -77.07 131.93 -54.13
CA MET A 452 -78.51 132.24 -54.09
C MET A 452 -79.22 131.69 -52.83
N ILE A 453 -79.08 132.43 -51.74
CA ILE A 453 -80.17 132.78 -50.81
C ILE A 453 -80.75 131.68 -49.88
N ASN A 454 -80.61 131.97 -48.58
CA ASN A 454 -81.57 131.73 -47.47
C ASN A 454 -82.33 130.40 -47.40
N ARG A 455 -82.11 129.63 -46.31
CA ARG A 455 -83.18 129.33 -45.32
C ARG A 455 -82.73 128.44 -44.16
N THR A 456 -83.04 128.93 -42.96
CA THR A 456 -83.55 128.26 -41.76
C THR A 456 -83.62 126.72 -41.69
N GLN A 457 -83.03 126.23 -40.59
CA GLN A 457 -83.61 125.39 -39.52
C GLN A 457 -83.84 123.88 -39.74
N SER A 458 -83.38 123.16 -38.69
CA SER A 458 -84.00 121.95 -38.09
C SER A 458 -83.88 120.65 -38.89
N ALA A 459 -83.89 119.45 -38.33
CA ALA A 459 -83.68 118.84 -37.02
C ALA A 459 -83.88 117.31 -37.26
N ILE A 460 -83.57 116.47 -36.27
CA ILE A 460 -84.31 115.21 -35.98
C ILE A 460 -84.00 113.95 -36.85
N SER A 461 -83.26 113.03 -36.22
CA SER A 461 -83.44 111.56 -36.09
C SER A 461 -83.69 110.63 -37.29
N TYR A 462 -83.13 109.42 -37.26
CA TYR A 462 -83.84 108.15 -36.92
C TYR A 462 -82.92 106.92 -37.18
N SER A 463 -82.95 105.96 -36.24
CA SER A 463 -82.60 104.53 -36.34
C SER A 463 -83.32 103.82 -37.54
N PRO A 464 -83.10 102.52 -37.92
CA PRO A 464 -82.77 101.36 -37.06
C PRO A 464 -81.95 100.18 -37.68
N ALA A 465 -81.67 99.19 -36.83
CA ALA A 465 -81.21 97.81 -37.10
C ALA A 465 -82.27 97.00 -37.93
N PRO A 466 -82.09 95.72 -38.38
CA PRO A 466 -81.87 94.56 -37.48
C PRO A 466 -81.25 93.23 -38.06
N THR A 467 -80.83 92.34 -37.13
CA THR A 467 -80.94 90.85 -37.03
C THR A 467 -81.06 89.95 -38.30
N THR A 468 -80.43 88.77 -38.41
CA THR A 468 -80.81 87.49 -37.73
C THR A 468 -79.94 86.29 -38.22
N LYS A 469 -79.67 85.30 -37.33
CA LYS A 469 -79.77 83.80 -37.42
C LYS A 469 -79.11 83.07 -38.65
N THR A 470 -78.51 81.86 -38.60
CA THR A 470 -78.92 80.58 -37.99
C THR A 470 -77.82 79.49 -38.13
N ARG A 471 -78.15 78.28 -37.65
CA ARG A 471 -77.40 77.08 -37.19
C ARG A 471 -77.21 75.97 -38.27
N SER A 472 -76.23 75.07 -38.03
CA SER A 472 -76.28 73.58 -38.16
C SER A 472 -75.75 72.79 -39.39
N SER A 473 -75.02 71.69 -39.05
CA SER A 473 -74.91 70.32 -39.64
C SER A 473 -74.19 70.07 -40.99
N ARG A 474 -73.12 69.22 -41.03
CA ARG A 474 -73.06 67.73 -41.31
C ARG A 474 -73.49 67.38 -42.77
N ILE A 475 -72.83 66.54 -43.60
CA ILE A 475 -72.23 65.20 -43.39
C ILE A 475 -71.62 64.62 -44.72
N HIS A 476 -70.62 63.70 -44.61
CA HIS A 476 -70.15 62.54 -45.46
C HIS A 476 -69.85 62.69 -46.99
N SER A 477 -69.00 61.89 -47.69
CA SER A 477 -68.50 60.49 -47.53
C SER A 477 -67.39 60.08 -48.55
N ALA A 478 -66.72 58.94 -48.26
CA ALA A 478 -66.08 57.91 -49.13
C ALA A 478 -64.71 58.25 -49.82
N THR A 479 -63.66 57.41 -49.82
CA THR A 479 -63.59 55.95 -50.12
C THR A 479 -62.30 55.26 -49.56
N GLN A 480 -62.47 53.99 -49.12
CA GLN A 480 -61.55 52.80 -48.96
C GLN A 480 -60.12 52.94 -48.35
N ARG A 481 -59.69 52.20 -47.31
CA ARG A 481 -59.65 50.74 -46.99
C ARG A 481 -58.79 49.87 -47.92
N GLN A 482 -57.65 49.38 -47.39
CA GLN A 482 -57.33 47.95 -47.37
C GLN A 482 -56.67 47.55 -46.03
N SER A 483 -57.04 46.35 -45.59
CA SER A 483 -56.63 45.64 -44.38
C SER A 483 -56.50 44.16 -44.76
N GLU A 484 -55.39 43.52 -44.39
CA GLU A 484 -55.21 42.06 -44.17
C GLU A 484 -53.74 41.93 -43.71
N SER A 485 -53.37 41.45 -42.52
CA SER A 485 -53.69 40.22 -41.78
C SER A 485 -53.22 38.95 -42.50
N SER A 486 -52.09 38.41 -42.03
CA SER A 486 -51.84 36.98 -41.91
C SER A 486 -51.05 36.73 -40.63
N ARG A 487 -51.59 35.83 -39.80
CA ARG A 487 -51.02 35.27 -38.56
C ARG A 487 -50.27 33.96 -38.89
N THR A 488 -49.51 33.50 -37.90
CA THR A 488 -49.02 32.11 -37.65
C THR A 488 -48.02 31.53 -38.65
N SER A 489 -46.99 30.75 -38.30
CA SER A 489 -46.48 30.22 -37.03
C SER A 489 -45.07 29.64 -37.26
N THR A 490 -44.34 29.40 -36.17
CA THR A 490 -43.42 28.27 -35.95
C THR A 490 -42.21 28.05 -36.86
N SER A 491 -41.06 28.15 -36.18
CA SER A 491 -39.99 27.14 -36.14
C SER A 491 -38.95 27.11 -37.26
N MET A 492 -37.75 26.74 -36.78
CA MET A 492 -36.48 26.42 -37.43
C MET A 492 -35.48 27.59 -37.43
N TRP A 493 -34.41 27.67 -36.63
CA TRP A 493 -33.56 26.64 -36.01
C TRP A 493 -33.22 25.45 -36.94
N PRO A 494 -31.99 25.32 -37.48
CA PRO A 494 -30.76 26.12 -37.28
C PRO A 494 -30.10 26.66 -38.60
N PRO A 495 -29.20 27.68 -38.50
CA PRO A 495 -28.19 27.99 -39.53
C PRO A 495 -26.96 27.04 -39.42
N PRO A 496 -26.06 27.00 -40.42
CA PRO A 496 -25.31 25.81 -40.79
C PRO A 496 -24.16 25.48 -39.83
N VAL A 497 -24.09 24.20 -39.45
CA VAL A 497 -22.91 23.60 -38.82
C VAL A 497 -21.84 23.40 -39.90
N THR A 498 -20.82 24.25 -39.90
CA THR A 498 -19.55 23.96 -40.56
C THR A 498 -18.74 23.01 -39.68
N TRP A 499 -18.59 21.76 -40.12
CA TRP A 499 -17.63 20.82 -39.55
C TRP A 499 -16.21 21.26 -39.92
N PRO A 500 -15.25 21.27 -38.97
CA PRO A 500 -13.84 21.23 -39.32
C PRO A 500 -13.48 19.82 -39.79
N ALA A 501 -12.84 19.74 -40.95
CA ALA A 501 -12.12 18.56 -41.38
C ALA A 501 -10.94 18.26 -40.43
N ASN A 502 -10.75 16.98 -40.16
CA ASN A 502 -9.49 16.32 -39.81
C ASN A 502 -8.69 16.88 -38.62
N ARG A 503 -8.94 16.30 -37.43
CA ARG A 503 -7.86 16.01 -36.47
C ARG A 503 -7.97 14.58 -35.98
N SER A 504 -7.16 13.74 -36.61
CA SER A 504 -6.75 12.42 -36.12
C SER A 504 -6.07 12.55 -34.75
N LEU A 505 -6.64 11.94 -33.72
CA LEU A 505 -5.94 11.66 -32.47
C LEU A 505 -5.51 10.19 -32.47
N THR A 506 -4.42 9.93 -33.19
CA THR A 506 -3.53 8.80 -32.93
C THR A 506 -2.21 9.39 -32.43
N PRO A 507 -1.71 9.01 -31.25
CA PRO A 507 -0.34 9.36 -30.86
C PRO A 507 0.62 8.61 -31.78
N GLY A 508 1.40 9.36 -32.55
CA GLY A 508 2.53 8.80 -33.30
C GLY A 508 3.67 8.40 -32.36
N PRO A 509 4.44 7.36 -32.71
CA PRO A 509 5.55 6.86 -31.92
C PRO A 509 6.79 7.73 -32.10
N VAL A 510 7.59 7.82 -31.04
CA VAL A 510 8.93 8.40 -31.04
C VAL A 510 9.90 7.52 -31.84
N SER A 511 10.58 8.13 -32.80
CA SER A 511 11.72 7.54 -33.50
C SER A 511 12.89 7.34 -32.54
N ALA A 512 13.35 6.10 -32.47
CA ALA A 512 14.77 5.80 -32.32
C ALA A 512 15.15 4.89 -33.50
N MET A 513 15.99 5.42 -34.40
CA MET A 513 16.96 4.63 -35.16
C MET A 513 17.77 3.84 -34.12
N ASP A 514 18.07 2.55 -34.27
CA ASP A 514 18.68 1.97 -35.46
C ASP A 514 18.60 0.43 -35.45
N GLN A 515 18.53 -0.11 -36.66
CA GLN A 515 19.13 -1.37 -37.11
C GLN A 515 18.43 -2.75 -36.92
N MET A 516 18.11 -3.29 -38.12
CA MET A 516 18.16 -4.69 -38.58
C MET A 516 16.85 -5.48 -38.75
N ASN A 517 16.25 -5.22 -39.92
CA ASN A 517 15.98 -6.16 -41.01
C ASN A 517 15.30 -7.51 -40.73
N ASN A 518 14.05 -7.56 -41.21
CA ASN A 518 13.32 -8.67 -41.85
C ASN A 518 14.20 -9.80 -42.41
N LEU A 519 13.74 -11.05 -42.20
CA LEU A 519 13.37 -11.98 -43.27
C LEU A 519 12.50 -13.15 -42.72
N ASP A 520 11.55 -13.56 -43.56
CA ASP A 520 10.82 -14.84 -43.59
C ASP A 520 9.62 -15.12 -42.65
N GLY A 521 8.45 -14.67 -43.12
CA GLY A 521 7.55 -15.61 -43.80
C GLY A 521 6.92 -16.74 -42.98
N LYS A 522 5.98 -16.42 -42.07
CA LYS A 522 4.94 -17.39 -41.65
C LYS A 522 3.56 -16.75 -41.71
N LYS A 523 2.80 -17.19 -42.73
CA LYS A 523 1.38 -16.88 -42.91
C LYS A 523 0.61 -17.25 -41.64
N ILE A 524 -0.13 -16.29 -41.09
CA ILE A 524 -1.03 -16.49 -39.96
C ILE A 524 -2.17 -17.43 -40.43
N GLN A 525 -2.16 -18.65 -39.92
CA GLN A 525 -3.21 -19.65 -40.16
C GLN A 525 -4.34 -19.42 -39.15
N ARG A 526 -5.60 -19.34 -39.61
CA ARG A 526 -6.79 -19.25 -38.75
C ARG A 526 -6.80 -20.41 -37.72
N PRO A 527 -7.22 -20.18 -36.46
CA PRO A 527 -7.32 -21.25 -35.48
C PRO A 527 -8.40 -22.26 -35.90
N LYS A 528 -8.02 -23.52 -36.05
CA LYS A 528 -8.98 -24.63 -36.16
C LYS A 528 -9.49 -24.96 -34.75
N THR A 529 -10.80 -24.95 -34.58
CA THR A 529 -11.46 -25.50 -33.39
C THR A 529 -11.31 -27.01 -33.39
N VAL A 530 -10.53 -27.55 -32.45
CA VAL A 530 -10.53 -28.98 -32.14
C VAL A 530 -10.66 -29.12 -30.63
N GLY A 531 -11.76 -29.72 -30.18
CA GLY A 531 -11.94 -30.18 -28.82
C GLY A 531 -10.96 -31.31 -28.52
N GLY A 532 -10.08 -31.09 -27.54
CA GLY A 532 -9.07 -32.06 -27.13
C GLY A 532 -8.71 -31.84 -25.67
N ARG A 533 -8.87 -32.89 -24.87
CA ARG A 533 -8.84 -32.93 -23.40
C ARG A 533 -7.52 -32.42 -22.82
N LEU A 534 -7.58 -31.32 -22.06
CA LEU A 534 -6.46 -30.73 -21.31
C LEU A 534 -6.41 -31.19 -19.83
N ARG A 535 -7.08 -32.29 -19.49
CA ARG A 535 -7.20 -32.78 -18.11
C ARG A 535 -6.26 -33.93 -17.71
N SER A 536 -5.51 -34.58 -18.62
CA SER A 536 -4.63 -35.70 -18.23
C SER A 536 -3.16 -35.31 -17.98
N ARG A 537 -2.59 -34.35 -18.73
CA ARG A 537 -1.14 -34.08 -18.64
C ARG A 537 -0.65 -33.54 -17.29
N ILE A 538 -1.48 -32.80 -16.56
CA ILE A 538 -1.08 -32.26 -15.24
C ILE A 538 -1.19 -33.33 -14.15
N ALA A 539 -2.14 -34.27 -14.28
CA ALA A 539 -2.29 -35.38 -13.34
C ALA A 539 -1.14 -36.40 -13.49
N ASP A 540 -0.75 -36.70 -14.72
CA ASP A 540 0.34 -37.65 -14.99
C ASP A 540 1.74 -37.10 -14.62
N GLN A 541 1.89 -35.77 -14.61
CA GLN A 541 3.14 -35.11 -14.23
C GLN A 541 3.29 -34.95 -12.71
N LEU A 542 2.18 -34.81 -11.98
CA LEU A 542 2.17 -34.78 -10.51
C LEU A 542 2.28 -36.18 -9.88
N LEU A 543 1.83 -37.23 -10.57
CA LEU A 543 1.95 -38.62 -10.07
C LEU A 543 3.37 -39.19 -10.25
N ASN A 544 4.12 -38.76 -11.26
CA ASN A 544 5.50 -39.24 -11.49
C ASN A 544 6.56 -38.54 -10.62
N GLU A 545 6.24 -37.39 -9.99
CA GLU A 545 7.14 -36.71 -9.06
C GLU A 545 6.98 -37.17 -7.59
N LEU A 546 5.98 -38.00 -7.29
CA LEU A 546 5.67 -38.49 -5.94
C LEU A 546 6.28 -39.86 -5.59
N ASP A 547 6.76 -40.62 -6.58
CA ASP A 547 7.37 -41.96 -6.38
C ASP A 547 8.90 -41.93 -6.48
N LEU A 548 9.53 -40.93 -5.85
CA LEU A 548 10.95 -40.99 -5.53
C LEU A 548 11.16 -41.65 -4.16
N ASP A 549 11.43 -42.96 -4.26
CA ASP A 549 12.52 -43.64 -3.54
C ASP A 549 12.40 -43.80 -2.01
N LYS A 550 11.20 -44.16 -1.53
CA LYS A 550 11.04 -44.67 -0.14
C LYS A 550 11.92 -45.90 0.13
N HIS A 551 12.19 -46.71 -0.88
CA HIS A 551 12.95 -47.94 -0.72
C HIS A 551 14.44 -47.67 -0.48
N ARG A 552 15.01 -46.67 -1.15
CA ARG A 552 16.42 -46.28 -0.97
C ARG A 552 16.69 -45.58 0.38
N ILE A 553 15.73 -44.81 0.88
CA ILE A 553 15.83 -44.17 2.20
C ILE A 553 15.76 -45.24 3.33
N ILE A 554 14.92 -46.26 3.16
CA ILE A 554 14.83 -47.37 4.12
C ILE A 554 16.12 -48.19 4.13
N VAL A 555 16.70 -48.50 2.96
CA VAL A 555 17.98 -49.22 2.87
C VAL A 555 19.14 -48.41 3.49
N GLN A 556 19.17 -47.08 3.30
CA GLN A 556 20.17 -46.21 3.94
C GLN A 556 20.00 -46.11 5.46
N LEU A 557 18.78 -46.22 5.99
CA LEU A 557 18.54 -46.23 7.43
C LEU A 557 18.89 -47.59 8.07
N GLU A 558 18.71 -48.70 7.36
CA GLU A 558 19.14 -50.03 7.81
C GLU A 558 20.68 -50.18 7.82
N GLU A 559 21.39 -49.60 6.84
CA GLU A 559 22.85 -49.57 6.81
C GLU A 559 23.45 -48.74 7.98
N LEU A 560 22.84 -47.60 8.31
CA LEU A 560 23.27 -46.76 9.45
C LEU A 560 23.02 -47.41 10.81
N GLN A 561 21.99 -48.26 10.94
CA GLN A 561 21.75 -49.02 12.16
C GLN A 561 22.75 -50.18 12.35
N PHE A 562 23.29 -50.74 11.27
CA PHE A 562 24.32 -51.78 11.34
C PHE A 562 25.72 -51.23 11.71
N GLU A 563 26.02 -49.98 11.35
CA GLU A 563 27.31 -49.34 11.69
C GLU A 563 27.36 -48.78 13.12
N SER A 564 26.23 -48.44 13.74
CA SER A 564 26.18 -47.99 15.14
C SER A 564 26.21 -49.12 16.19
N GLY A 565 26.23 -50.38 15.75
CA GLY A 565 26.19 -51.57 16.61
C GLY A 565 27.49 -52.38 16.71
N LYS A 566 28.63 -51.84 16.26
CA LYS A 566 29.95 -52.49 16.37
C LYS A 566 30.87 -51.79 17.35
#